data_AF-A0A6H9HW70-F1
#
_entry.id   AF-A0A6H9HW70-F1
#
_cell.length_a   1.000
_cell.length_b   1.000
_cell.length_c   1.000
_cell.angle_alpha   90.00
_cell.angle_beta   90.00
_cell.angle_gamma   90.00
#
_symmetry.space_group_name_H-M   'P 1'
#
loop_
_entity.id
_entity.type
_entity.pdbx_description
1 polymer ?
#
loop_
_entity_poly.entity_id
_entity_poly.type
_entity_poly.pdbx_seq_one_letter_code
_entity_poly.pdbx_strand_id
1 'polypeptide(L)' 'MTQKRQPAPAEPHVHGPDCDHDHDHHHEPAEPYRRDTPKLGRNDPCFCGSGKKYKKCHGAAS' A
#
# COMPACT_ATOMS: atom_id res chain seq x y z
N MET A 1 -17.30 23.28 -2.75
CA MET A 1 -17.86 22.63 -1.55
C MET A 1 -17.25 21.24 -1.36
N THR A 2 -15.92 21.14 -1.27
CA THR A 2 -15.25 19.84 -1.10
C THR A 2 -15.20 19.50 0.39
N GLN A 3 -16.09 18.61 0.83
CA GLN A 3 -16.08 18.10 2.21
C GLN A 3 -14.84 17.21 2.38
N LYS A 4 -13.91 17.67 3.22
CA LYS A 4 -12.78 16.88 3.70
C LYS A 4 -13.34 15.64 4.42
N ARG A 5 -13.28 14.47 3.77
CA ARG A 5 -13.55 13.19 4.42
C ARG A 5 -12.58 13.03 5.59
N GLN A 6 -13.13 12.96 6.81
CA GLN A 6 -12.38 12.71 8.03
C GLN A 6 -11.90 11.24 8.02
N PRO A 7 -10.71 10.94 8.56
CA PRO A 7 -10.29 9.55 8.77
C PRO A 7 -11.17 8.90 9.86
N ALA A 8 -11.62 7.67 9.60
CA ALA A 8 -12.38 6.88 10.57
C ALA A 8 -11.52 6.61 11.82
N PRO A 9 -12.13 6.49 13.02
CA PRO A 9 -11.41 6.03 14.20
C PRO A 9 -10.76 4.67 13.91
N ALA A 10 -9.57 4.46 14.48
CA ALA A 10 -8.84 3.20 14.34
C ALA A 10 -9.60 2.09 15.07
N GLU A 11 -10.47 1.40 14.34
CA GLU A 11 -11.12 0.18 14.80
C GLU A 11 -10.01 -0.85 15.14
N PRO A 12 -10.05 -1.49 16.33
CA PRO A 12 -9.12 -2.56 16.65
C PRO A 12 -9.34 -3.70 15.64
N HIS A 13 -8.32 -3.96 14.84
CA HIS A 13 -8.31 -5.05 13.90
C HIS A 13 -8.42 -6.38 14.66
N VAL A 14 -9.34 -7.25 14.27
CA VAL A 14 -9.56 -8.54 14.93
C VAL A 14 -8.47 -9.53 14.50
N HIS A 15 -7.49 -9.79 15.37
CA HIS A 15 -6.60 -10.95 15.22
C HIS A 15 -7.33 -12.20 15.73
N GLY A 16 -7.19 -13.31 15.00
CA GLY A 16 -7.85 -14.57 15.34
C GLY A 16 -7.37 -15.13 16.69
N PRO A 17 -8.10 -16.11 17.26
CA PRO A 17 -7.90 -16.61 18.62
C PRO A 17 -6.59 -17.38 18.89
N ASP A 18 -5.63 -17.39 17.94
CA ASP A 18 -4.33 -18.07 18.04
C ASP A 18 -3.24 -17.23 17.32
N CYS A 19 -3.18 -15.94 17.63
CA CYS A 19 -2.16 -15.04 17.09
C CYS A 19 -1.50 -14.28 18.24
N ASP A 20 -0.72 -14.99 19.07
CA ASP A 20 0.03 -14.45 20.20
C ASP A 20 1.26 -13.67 19.71
N HIS A 21 1.03 -12.54 19.04
CA HIS A 21 2.07 -11.58 18.74
C HIS A 21 1.59 -10.20 19.20
N ASP A 22 1.94 -9.86 20.44
CA ASP A 22 1.76 -8.54 21.03
C ASP A 22 2.70 -7.55 20.32
N HIS A 23 2.23 -7.01 19.20
CA HIS A 23 2.90 -5.88 18.58
C HIS A 23 2.38 -4.60 19.27
N ASP A 24 3.19 -4.06 20.16
CA ASP A 24 3.15 -2.64 20.54
C ASP A 24 3.40 -1.80 19.27
N HIS A 25 2.34 -1.60 18.49
CA HIS A 25 2.34 -0.73 17.34
C HIS A 25 2.19 0.70 17.86
N HIS A 26 3.33 1.30 18.23
CA HIS A 26 3.48 2.73 18.40
C HIS A 26 3.17 3.43 17.05
N HIS A 27 1.88 3.55 16.74
CA HIS A 27 1.38 4.14 15.51
C HIS A 27 1.28 5.65 15.71
N GLU A 28 2.43 6.32 15.68
CA GLU A 28 2.43 7.76 15.45
C GLU A 28 1.78 8.01 14.08
N PRO A 29 0.76 8.87 13.97
CA PRO A 29 0.07 9.09 12.71
C PRO A 29 0.97 9.85 11.74
N ALA A 30 1.74 9.12 10.94
CA ALA A 30 2.45 9.69 9.80
C ALA A 30 1.43 10.14 8.74
N GLU A 31 1.59 11.36 8.23
CA GLU A 31 0.73 11.84 7.14
C GLU A 31 0.89 10.96 5.89
N PRO A 32 -0.22 10.59 5.22
CA PRO A 32 -0.16 9.70 4.06
C PRO A 32 0.54 10.39 2.88
N TYR A 33 1.67 9.84 2.45
CA TYR A 33 2.37 10.31 1.25
C TYR A 33 1.51 10.11 0.00
N ARG A 34 1.14 11.22 -0.65
CA ARG A 34 0.50 11.18 -1.97
C ARG A 34 1.55 11.24 -3.07
N ARG A 35 1.51 10.23 -3.93
CA ARG A 35 2.33 10.17 -5.15
C ARG A 35 1.69 11.09 -6.19
N ASP A 36 2.51 11.95 -6.79
CA ASP A 36 2.10 12.76 -7.94
C ASP A 36 1.90 11.90 -9.20
N THR A 37 2.72 10.85 -9.32
CA THR A 37 2.69 9.94 -10.47
C THR A 37 1.73 8.77 -10.29
N PRO A 38 1.07 8.32 -11.37
CA PRO A 38 0.20 7.15 -11.34
C PRO A 38 1.01 5.89 -11.02
N LYS A 39 0.39 4.96 -10.29
CA LYS A 39 1.00 3.65 -10.03
C LYS A 39 1.15 2.91 -11.35
N LEU A 40 2.38 2.46 -11.65
CA LEU A 40 2.66 1.62 -12.81
C LEU A 40 1.80 0.36 -12.77
N GLY A 41 0.99 0.15 -13.80
CA GLY A 41 0.10 -1.00 -13.90
C GLY A 41 0.87 -2.29 -14.11
N ARG A 42 0.34 -3.42 -13.63
CA ARG A 42 0.98 -4.74 -13.76
C ARG A 42 1.21 -5.16 -15.23
N ASN A 43 0.41 -4.65 -16.17
CA ASN A 43 0.58 -4.92 -17.61
C ASN A 43 1.35 -3.84 -18.39
N ASP A 44 1.69 -2.71 -17.76
CA ASP A 44 2.37 -1.58 -18.40
C ASP A 44 3.82 -1.96 -18.80
N PRO A 45 4.44 -1.32 -19.81
CA PRO A 45 5.88 -1.45 -20.04
C PRO A 45 6.68 -1.21 -18.76
N CYS A 46 7.69 -2.06 -18.53
CA CYS A 46 8.54 -1.91 -17.36
C CYS A 46 9.44 -0.67 -17.48
N PHE A 47 9.53 0.12 -16.42
CA PHE A 47 10.31 1.37 -16.38
C PHE A 47 11.82 1.19 -16.65
N CYS A 48 12.32 -0.03 -16.57
CA CYS A 48 13.72 -0.37 -16.84
C CYS A 48 14.07 -0.42 -18.34
N GLY A 49 13.13 -0.12 -19.23
CA GLY A 49 13.38 -0.05 -20.68
C GLY A 49 13.52 -1.42 -21.37
N SER A 50 13.29 -2.53 -20.67
CA SER A 50 13.47 -3.88 -21.23
C SER A 50 12.39 -4.31 -22.25
N GLY A 51 11.39 -3.47 -22.54
CA GLY A 51 10.26 -3.80 -23.43
C GLY A 51 9.28 -4.86 -22.89
N LYS A 52 9.57 -5.46 -21.73
CA LYS A 52 8.71 -6.44 -21.06
C LYS A 52 7.62 -5.74 -20.25
N LYS A 53 6.47 -6.40 -20.08
CA LYS A 53 5.41 -5.96 -19.14
C LYS A 53 5.96 -5.96 -17.71
N TYR A 54 5.56 -5.00 -16.87
CA TYR A 54 6.01 -4.86 -15.48
C TYR A 54 5.92 -6.19 -14.71
N LYS A 55 4.79 -6.92 -14.82
CA LYS A 55 4.59 -8.24 -14.19
C LYS A 55 5.56 -9.35 -14.58
N LYS A 56 6.25 -9.21 -15.71
CA LYS A 56 7.23 -10.18 -16.25
C LYS A 56 8.67 -9.70 -16.06
N CYS A 57 8.85 -8.63 -15.29
CA CYS A 57 10.13 -8.00 -15.04
C CYS A 57 10.17 -7.59 -13.56
N HIS A 58 10.21 -6.30 -13.23
CA HIS A 58 10.35 -5.80 -11.86
C HIS A 58 9.10 -6.00 -10.97
N GLY A 59 7.95 -6.36 -11.56
CA GLY A 59 6.72 -6.72 -10.86
C GLY A 59 6.46 -8.23 -10.82
N ALA A 60 7.46 -9.04 -11.15
CA ALA A 60 7.41 -10.48 -10.91
C ALA A 60 7.50 -10.71 -9.39
N ALA A 61 6.41 -11.15 -8.78
CA ALA A 61 6.46 -11.80 -7.49
C ALA A 61 6.95 -13.22 -7.80
N SER A 62 8.20 -13.52 -7.46
CA SER A 62 8.64 -14.91 -7.36
C SER A 62 7.82 -15.63 -6.29
#